data_AF-A0A9P6QY37-F1
#
_entry.id   AF-A0A9P6QY37-F1
#
_cell.length_a   1.000
_cell.length_b   1.000
_cell.length_c   1.000
_cell.angle_alpha   90.00
_cell.angle_beta   90.00
_cell.angle_gamma   90.00
#
_symmetry.space_group_name_H-M   'P 1'
#
loop_
_entity.id
_entity.type
_entity.pdbx_description
1 polymer ?
#
loop_
_entity_poly.entity_id
_entity_poly.type
_entity_poly.pdbx_seq_one_letter_code
_entity_poly.pdbx_strand_id
1 'polypeptide(L)'
;MEEPELTTVSIRPGLVDTDMVGTVRKEGVENMAPDQYAMFASERTDKSLPVIHPDVPGHIIASLAINAPTSLNGKNLNWDDEVLRTHRN
;
A
#
# COMPACT_ATOMS: atom_id res chain seq x y z
N MET A 1 -19.82 12.25 15.03
CA MET A 1 -19.68 10.96 15.74
C MET A 1 -19.40 9.91 14.70
N GLU A 2 -18.49 8.98 14.97
CA GLU A 2 -18.31 7.80 14.11
C GLU A 2 -19.50 6.86 14.32
N GLU A 3 -20.01 6.26 13.23
CA GLU A 3 -21.08 5.27 13.31
C GLU A 3 -20.54 3.97 13.93
N PRO A 4 -21.04 3.51 15.08
CA PRO A 4 -20.44 2.40 15.83
C PRO A 4 -20.50 1.05 15.11
N GLU A 5 -21.32 0.94 14.06
CA GLU A 5 -21.42 -0.24 13.19
C GLU A 5 -20.49 -0.19 11.97
N LEU A 6 -19.87 0.97 11.69
CA LEU A 6 -18.97 1.16 10.56
C LEU A 6 -17.51 0.97 11.00
N THR A 7 -16.78 0.13 10.27
CA THR A 7 -15.32 0.01 10.42
C THR A 7 -14.65 0.67 9.22
N THR A 8 -13.80 1.65 9.51
CA THR A 8 -12.99 2.36 8.51
C THR A 8 -11.52 2.01 8.72
N VAL A 9 -10.81 1.67 7.64
CA VAL A 9 -9.38 1.32 7.68
C VAL A 9 -8.69 1.96 6.49
N SER A 10 -7.55 2.60 6.72
CA SER A 10 -6.65 3.10 5.67
C SER A 10 -5.48 2.14 5.50
N ILE A 11 -5.21 1.73 4.27
CA ILE A 11 -4.11 0.83 3.94
C ILE A 11 -3.11 1.53 3.04
N ARG A 12 -1.84 1.52 3.44
CA ARG A 12 -0.71 1.84 2.56
C ARG A 12 -0.28 0.57 1.82
N PRO A 13 -0.49 0.48 0.50
CA PRO A 13 -0.24 -0.74 -0.26
C PRO A 13 1.24 -0.96 -0.58
N GLY A 14 2.16 -0.12 -0.11
CA GLY A 14 3.57 -0.16 -0.50
C GLY A 14 3.78 0.32 -1.94
N LEU A 15 4.93 -0.04 -2.51
CA LEU A 15 5.23 0.27 -3.89
C LEU A 15 4.85 -0.91 -4.78
N VAL A 16 3.76 -0.72 -5.51
CA VAL A 16 3.07 -1.79 -6.23
C VAL A 16 3.38 -1.69 -7.72
N ASP A 17 3.67 -2.82 -8.35
CA ASP A 17 3.90 -2.90 -9.80
C ASP A 17 2.60 -2.61 -10.57
N THR A 18 2.41 -1.33 -10.91
CA THR A 18 1.22 -0.82 -11.58
C THR A 18 1.61 0.19 -12.66
N ASP A 19 0.72 0.40 -13.63
CA ASP A 19 0.91 1.41 -14.69
C ASP A 19 1.09 2.83 -14.13
N MET A 20 0.57 3.11 -12.93
CA MET A 20 0.79 4.38 -12.23
C MET A 20 2.28 4.60 -11.94
N VAL A 21 3.00 3.61 -11.44
CA VAL A 21 4.45 3.70 -11.21
C VAL A 21 5.20 3.81 -12.53
N GLY A 22 4.73 3.15 -13.60
CA GLY A 22 5.25 3.31 -14.95
C GLY A 22 5.17 4.76 -15.45
N THR A 23 4.05 5.43 -15.18
CA THR A 23 3.85 6.85 -15.51
C THR A 23 4.78 7.74 -14.71
N VAL A 24 4.89 7.51 -13.40
CA VAL A 24 5.83 8.24 -12.51
C VAL A 24 7.28 8.09 -12.97
N ARG A 25 7.71 6.90 -13.40
CA ARG A 25 9.07 6.68 -13.90
C ARG A 25 9.34 7.44 -15.20
N LYS A 26 8.34 7.55 -16.08
CA LYS A 26 8.43 8.23 -17.38
C LYS A 26 8.43 9.75 -17.25
N GLU A 27 7.54 10.30 -16.42
CA GLU A 27 7.25 11.74 -16.37
C GLU A 27 7.81 12.42 -15.11
N GLY A 28 8.09 11.64 -14.07
CA GLY A 28 8.52 12.15 -12.76
C GLY A 28 9.94 12.70 -12.73
N VAL A 29 10.81 12.31 -13.67
CA VAL A 29 12.21 12.78 -13.70
C VAL A 29 12.33 14.30 -13.87
N GLU A 30 11.38 14.91 -14.60
CA GLU A 30 11.36 16.36 -14.85
C GLU A 30 10.48 17.13 -13.86
N ASN A 31 9.57 16.44 -13.16
CA ASN A 31 8.48 17.05 -12.40
C ASN A 31 8.51 16.78 -10.89
N MET A 32 9.41 15.90 -10.41
CA MET A 32 9.52 15.54 -9.00
C MET A 32 10.86 15.97 -8.41
N ALA A 33 10.88 16.14 -7.10
CA ALA A 33 12.13 16.31 -6.38
C ALA A 33 13.00 15.04 -6.58
N PRO A 34 14.31 15.18 -6.84
CA PRO A 34 15.17 14.05 -7.21
C PRO A 34 15.21 12.92 -6.17
N ASP A 35 15.11 13.26 -4.88
CA ASP A 35 15.05 12.35 -3.75
C ASP A 35 13.75 11.52 -3.73
N GLN A 36 12.63 12.14 -4.08
CA GLN A 36 11.34 11.45 -4.21
C GLN A 36 11.29 10.58 -5.45
N TYR A 37 11.78 11.07 -6.60
CA TYR A 37 11.89 10.27 -7.81
C TYR A 37 12.79 9.05 -7.61
N ALA A 38 13.88 9.22 -6.87
CA ALA A 38 14.80 8.13 -6.55
C ALA A 38 14.08 6.95 -5.88
N MET A 39 13.05 7.16 -5.06
CA MET A 39 12.28 6.07 -4.44
C MET A 39 11.54 5.20 -5.46
N PHE A 40 11.06 5.80 -6.56
CA PHE A 40 10.36 5.07 -7.62
C PHE A 40 11.32 4.49 -8.67
N ALA A 41 12.52 5.06 -8.79
CA ALA A 41 13.55 4.64 -9.73
C ALA A 41 14.52 3.58 -9.17
N SER A 42 14.77 3.57 -7.84
CA SER A 42 15.78 2.75 -7.18
C SER A 42 15.38 1.29 -6.95
N GLU A 43 14.13 0.95 -7.21
CA GLU A 43 13.51 -0.36 -6.91
C GLU A 43 14.11 -1.58 -7.62
N ARG A 44 15.08 -1.41 -8.52
CA ARG A 44 15.85 -2.56 -9.04
C ARG A 44 17.10 -2.87 -8.23
N THR A 45 17.56 -1.98 -7.35
CA THR A 45 18.91 -2.05 -6.77
C THR A 45 18.89 -2.10 -5.25
N ASP A 46 17.95 -1.41 -4.58
CA ASP A 46 17.83 -1.46 -3.12
C ASP A 46 16.74 -2.45 -2.70
N LYS A 47 17.11 -3.45 -1.90
CA LYS A 47 16.19 -4.49 -1.38
C LYS A 47 15.33 -3.99 -0.21
N SER A 48 15.52 -2.75 0.23
CA SER A 48 14.81 -2.16 1.38
C SER A 48 13.32 -1.90 1.11
N LEU A 49 12.94 -1.65 -0.14
CA LEU A 49 11.55 -1.44 -0.58
C LEU A 49 11.29 -2.27 -1.85
N PRO A 50 10.87 -3.54 -1.71
CA PRO A 50 10.59 -4.37 -2.87
C PRO A 50 9.33 -3.89 -3.60
N VAL A 51 9.40 -3.81 -4.94
CA VAL A 51 8.20 -3.73 -5.78
C VAL A 51 7.38 -4.97 -5.50
N ILE A 52 6.13 -4.81 -5.08
CA ILE A 52 5.24 -5.94 -4.82
C ILE A 52 4.20 -6.11 -5.92
N HIS A 53 3.80 -7.35 -6.15
CA HIS A 53 2.71 -7.66 -7.06
C HIS A 53 1.39 -7.09 -6.52
N PRO A 54 0.52 -6.49 -7.37
CA PRO A 54 -0.74 -5.87 -6.94
C PRO A 54 -1.69 -6.78 -6.18
N ASP A 55 -1.64 -8.09 -6.45
CA ASP A 55 -2.44 -9.08 -5.73
C ASP A 55 -2.13 -9.15 -4.22
N VAL A 56 -0.91 -8.78 -3.80
CA VAL A 56 -0.50 -8.85 -2.39
C VAL A 56 -1.31 -7.86 -1.54
N PRO A 57 -1.24 -6.53 -1.78
CA PRO A 57 -2.10 -5.59 -1.07
C PRO A 57 -3.57 -5.72 -1.48
N GLY A 58 -3.85 -6.13 -2.72
CA GLY A 58 -5.21 -6.33 -3.22
C GLY A 58 -5.99 -7.38 -2.44
N HIS A 59 -5.36 -8.52 -2.12
CA HIS A 59 -5.97 -9.57 -1.32
C HIS A 59 -6.29 -9.11 0.11
N ILE A 60 -5.38 -8.37 0.74
CA ILE A 60 -5.58 -7.82 2.08
C ILE A 60 -6.77 -6.85 2.10
N ILE A 61 -6.83 -5.94 1.12
CA ILE A 61 -7.93 -4.98 1.01
C ILE A 61 -9.27 -5.69 0.78
N ALA A 62 -9.31 -6.70 -0.10
CA ALA A 62 -10.50 -7.50 -0.33
C ALA A 62 -10.95 -8.26 0.93
N SER A 63 -10.00 -8.83 1.67
CA SER A 63 -10.26 -9.55 2.93
C SER A 63 -10.80 -8.62 4.02
N LEU A 64 -10.25 -7.40 4.14
CA LEU A 64 -10.75 -6.38 5.06
C LEU A 64 -12.13 -5.85 4.66
N ALA A 65 -12.42 -5.70 3.37
CA ALA A 65 -13.74 -5.27 2.92
C ALA A 65 -14.86 -6.24 3.34
N ILE A 66 -14.54 -7.53 3.51
CA ILE A 66 -15.50 -8.55 3.93
C ILE A 66 -15.49 -8.74 5.45
N ASN A 67 -14.30 -8.74 6.09
CA ASN A 67 -14.12 -9.18 7.47
C ASN A 67 -13.24 -8.25 8.32
N ALA A 68 -13.24 -6.94 8.08
CA ALA A 68 -12.50 -6.01 8.92
C ALA A 68 -13.04 -6.01 10.37
N PRO A 69 -12.22 -6.37 11.37
CA PRO A 69 -12.65 -6.32 12.76
C PRO A 69 -12.71 -4.87 13.24
N THR A 70 -13.67 -4.56 14.11
CA THR A 70 -13.85 -3.22 14.71
C THR A 70 -12.63 -2.72 15.47
N SER A 71 -11.74 -3.62 15.90
CA SER A 71 -10.44 -3.29 16.51
C SER A 71 -9.48 -2.55 15.57
N LEU A 72 -9.75 -2.55 14.26
CA LEU A 72 -9.01 -1.79 13.25
C LEU A 72 -9.68 -0.47 12.88
N ASN A 73 -10.85 -0.15 13.43
CA ASN A 73 -11.56 1.08 13.08
C ASN A 73 -10.69 2.32 13.34
N GLY A 74 -10.62 3.21 12.35
CA GLY A 74 -9.84 4.45 12.38
C GLY A 74 -8.32 4.25 12.18
N LYS A 75 -7.84 3.03 11.97
CA LYS A 75 -6.40 2.78 11.84
C LYS A 75 -5.87 3.06 10.44
N ASN A 76 -4.62 3.52 10.39
CA ASN A 76 -3.81 3.62 9.18
C ASN A 76 -2.67 2.61 9.29
N LEU A 77 -2.65 1.62 8.41
CA LEU A 77 -1.76 0.46 8.47
C LEU A 77 -0.97 0.32 7.17
N ASN A 78 0.24 -0.24 7.26
CA ASN A 78 0.93 -0.77 6.10
C ASN A 78 0.41 -2.16 5.77
N TRP A 79 0.44 -2.54 4.49
CA TRP A 79 0.02 -3.88 4.05
C TRP A 79 0.79 -5.02 4.77
N ASP A 80 2.02 -4.74 5.21
CA ASP A 80 2.93 -5.66 5.90
C ASP A 80 2.93 -5.52 7.42
N ASP A 81 1.99 -4.76 8.01
CA ASP A 81 1.81 -4.72 9.47
C ASP A 81 1.33 -6.08 10.02
N GLU A 82 1.95 -6.56 11.09
CA GLU A 82 1.69 -7.89 11.70
C GLU A 82 0.22 -8.11 12.06
N VAL A 83 -0.51 -7.03 12.40
CA VAL A 83 -1.94 -7.08 12.71
C VAL A 83 -2.80 -7.56 11.52
N LEU A 84 -2.30 -7.43 10.29
CA LEU A 84 -2.95 -7.87 9.06
C LEU A 84 -2.54 -9.28 8.64
N ARG A 85 -1.72 -9.99 9.42
CA ARG A 85 -1.21 -11.31 9.04
C ARG A 85 -2.31 -12.32 8.69
N THR A 86 -3.46 -12.26 9.37
CA THR A 86 -4.62 -13.12 9.11
C THR A 86 -5.34 -12.81 7.79
N HIS A 87 -5.06 -11.66 7.19
CA HIS A 87 -5.62 -11.20 5.91
C HIS A 87 -4.63 -11.36 4.75
N ARG A 88 -3.46 -11.98 4.98
CA ARG A 88 -2.49 -12.34 3.94
C ARG A 88 -2.78 -13.77 3.46
N ASN A 89 -2.62 -13.99 2.15
CA ASN A 89 -2.71 -15.33 1.53
C ASN A 89 -1.43 -16.13 1.80
#